data_AF-A0AAD6VKG0-F1
#
_entry.id   AF-A0AAD6VKG0-F1
#
_cell.length_a   1.000
_cell.length_b   1.000
_cell.length_c   1.000
_cell.angle_alpha   90.00
_cell.angle_beta   90.00
_cell.angle_gamma   90.00
#
_symmetry.space_group_name_H-M   'P 1'
#
loop_
_entity.id
_entity.type
_entity.pdbx_description
1 polymer ?
#
loop_
_entity_poly.entity_id
_entity_poly.type
_entity_poly.pdbx_seq_one_letter_code
_entity_poly.pdbx_strand_id
1 'polypeptide(L)'
;MSARLAPRPLPSVLLLGGVPIAAWFIIRPFIDPFPPLPTLYTSFGFSLVALLATLYTIPAVGPAFIRANLKGVDLLKRDKTPIPESQGLVGASIYILLLILFIPFAFSDAISGAAAAKTVEGLSVIEFPHYQLSVYLSSLLSLLIATVLGFLDDVFDIRWRHKIPIPIIASIPLLMVYYAERGNTHVVVPMPLRFMFGTLVNLGPLYYIYMSLLSTFATNSFNILAGINGSEVSQALIIALSVILNDLLYLPWPLDFRIPLYLLGSSADVEVGGVWSAGMSYGSRQLVERHLFSLYFMLPLVAVCAGFMYHNWYPARAFPGDTLCYVTGMAFAVVGIQAHFSKTLLLFFIPQIFNFVLSCPQLFGLVPCPRHRVPRIDHETNLLHPSKALFLTPPTKLSSAVLRTLAALGLTELTVHPNTGTILEANNLTILNWFLLRLGPMNEKRLVQVLMCSQVAGSVLAFVVRYGLAGLVYDGNRR
;
A
#
# COMPACT_ATOMS: atom_id res chain seq x y z
N MET A 1 -9.75 17.14 34.48
CA MET A 1 -8.70 17.43 33.47
C MET A 1 -8.23 16.09 32.91
N SER A 2 -8.46 15.82 31.62
CA SER A 2 -7.85 14.67 30.92
C SER A 2 -6.33 14.89 30.93
N ALA A 3 -5.55 13.95 31.46
CA ALA A 3 -4.10 14.03 31.39
C ALA A 3 -3.66 13.97 29.93
N ARG A 4 -2.86 14.95 29.46
CA ARG A 4 -2.31 14.93 28.10
C ARG A 4 -1.64 13.59 27.84
N LEU A 5 -1.94 12.96 26.70
CA LEU A 5 -1.29 11.72 26.30
C LEU A 5 0.21 11.96 26.12
N ALA A 6 1.02 11.43 27.03
CA ALA A 6 2.47 11.46 26.90
C ALA A 6 2.91 10.60 25.69
N PRO A 7 4.09 10.89 25.09
CA PRO A 7 4.73 10.01 24.13
C PRO A 7 4.80 8.57 24.65
N ARG A 8 4.74 7.58 23.75
CA ARG A 8 4.88 6.19 24.18
C ARG A 8 6.27 5.91 24.73
N PRO A 9 6.41 5.03 25.74
CA PRO A 9 7.72 4.62 26.21
C PRO A 9 8.50 4.01 25.05
N LEU A 10 9.78 4.37 24.91
CA LEU A 10 10.61 3.85 23.83
C LEU A 10 11.34 2.59 24.31
N PRO A 11 11.28 1.48 23.55
CA PRO A 11 11.87 0.21 23.96
C PRO A 11 13.41 0.24 23.83
N SER A 12 14.12 0.52 24.93
CA SER A 12 15.60 0.55 24.97
C SER A 12 16.24 -0.76 24.52
N VAL A 13 15.61 -1.90 24.81
CA VAL A 13 16.05 -3.23 24.37
C VAL A 13 16.06 -3.33 22.84
N LEU A 14 15.04 -2.80 22.17
CA LEU A 14 14.97 -2.81 20.70
C LEU A 14 16.05 -1.92 20.09
N LEU A 15 16.40 -0.79 20.70
CA LEU A 15 17.51 0.04 20.23
C LEU A 15 18.87 -0.65 20.43
N LEU A 16 19.15 -1.09 21.66
CA LEU A 16 20.44 -1.69 22.02
C LEU A 16 20.70 -3.00 21.28
N GLY A 17 19.67 -3.83 21.06
CA GLY A 17 19.78 -5.05 20.26
C GLY A 17 19.63 -4.81 18.76
N GLY A 18 18.75 -3.90 18.34
CA GLY A 18 18.43 -3.69 16.94
C GLY A 18 19.56 -3.02 16.14
N VAL A 19 20.32 -2.09 16.74
CA VAL A 19 21.47 -1.44 16.08
C VAL A 19 22.57 -2.45 15.68
N PRO A 20 23.11 -3.29 16.59
CA PRO A 20 24.13 -4.25 16.21
C PRO A 20 23.60 -5.33 15.26
N ILE A 21 22.33 -5.74 15.38
CA ILE A 21 21.72 -6.68 14.43
C ILE A 21 21.62 -6.04 13.03
N ALA A 22 21.17 -4.79 12.94
CA ALA A 22 21.11 -4.06 11.68
C ALA A 22 22.50 -3.92 11.03
N ALA A 23 23.50 -3.52 11.82
CA ALA A 23 24.89 -3.42 11.35
C ALA A 23 25.42 -4.77 10.87
N TRP A 24 25.14 -5.86 11.59
CA TRP A 24 25.51 -7.21 11.17
C TRP A 24 24.92 -7.56 9.80
N PHE A 25 23.63 -7.32 9.57
CA PHE A 25 23.00 -7.61 8.28
C PHE A 25 23.54 -6.76 7.12
N ILE A 26 23.98 -5.53 7.39
CA ILE A 26 24.61 -4.64 6.40
C ILE A 26 26.03 -5.10 6.06
N ILE A 27 26.80 -5.56 7.05
CA ILE A 27 28.20 -5.95 6.88
C ILE A 27 28.33 -7.40 6.39
N ARG A 28 27.40 -8.28 6.77
CA ARG A 28 27.45 -9.73 6.48
C ARG A 28 27.70 -10.07 5.00
N PRO A 29 27.13 -9.34 4.01
CA PRO A 29 27.41 -9.58 2.59
C PRO A 29 28.86 -9.37 2.16
N PHE A 30 29.69 -8.72 2.96
CA PHE A 30 31.11 -8.48 2.69
C PHE A 30 32.04 -9.49 3.39
N ILE A 31 31.48 -10.49 4.07
CA ILE A 31 32.22 -11.51 4.83
C ILE A 31 32.05 -12.88 4.16
N ASP A 32 33.18 -13.53 3.85
CA ASP A 32 33.18 -14.89 3.33
C ASP A 32 32.76 -15.93 4.38
N PRO A 33 31.96 -16.96 4.01
CA PRO A 33 31.37 -17.19 2.70
C PRO A 33 30.18 -16.25 2.43
N PHE A 34 30.06 -15.73 1.20
CA PHE A 34 28.97 -14.84 0.82
C PHE A 34 27.59 -15.51 0.94
N PRO A 35 26.55 -14.78 1.43
CA PRO A 35 25.20 -15.31 1.47
C PRO A 35 24.62 -15.41 0.04
N PRO A 36 23.61 -16.26 -0.21
CA PRO A 36 23.07 -16.48 -1.56
C PRO A 36 22.39 -15.26 -2.18
N LEU A 37 21.83 -14.37 -1.35
CA LEU A 37 21.17 -13.13 -1.77
C LEU A 37 21.75 -11.95 -0.98
N PRO A 38 22.99 -11.51 -1.27
CA PRO A 38 23.71 -10.51 -0.46
C PRO A 38 22.97 -9.19 -0.33
N THR A 39 22.42 -8.68 -1.43
CA THR A 39 21.67 -7.43 -1.46
C THR A 39 20.40 -7.48 -0.61
N LEU A 40 19.73 -8.64 -0.51
CA LEU A 40 18.55 -8.82 0.34
C LEU A 40 18.90 -8.75 1.84
N TYR A 41 20.05 -9.29 2.25
CA TYR A 41 20.55 -9.17 3.63
C TYR A 41 20.79 -7.70 3.99
N THR A 42 21.46 -6.95 3.12
CA THR A 42 21.65 -5.51 3.35
C THR A 42 20.32 -4.77 3.44
N SER A 43 19.36 -5.07 2.55
CA SER A 43 18.03 -4.46 2.57
C SER A 43 17.31 -4.72 3.91
N PHE A 44 17.42 -5.95 4.45
CA PHE A 44 16.89 -6.27 5.78
C PHE A 44 17.57 -5.46 6.89
N GLY A 45 18.90 -5.31 6.85
CA GLY A 45 19.64 -4.46 7.78
C GLY A 45 19.19 -2.99 7.73
N PHE A 46 19.04 -2.42 6.52
CA PHE A 46 18.49 -1.07 6.31
C PHE A 46 17.06 -0.95 6.82
N SER A 47 16.26 -1.99 6.68
CA SER A 47 14.88 -2.02 7.21
C SER A 47 14.86 -1.98 8.74
N LEU A 48 15.79 -2.66 9.42
CA LEU A 48 15.93 -2.52 10.87
C LEU A 48 16.32 -1.10 11.27
N VAL A 49 17.22 -0.45 10.52
CA VAL A 49 17.54 0.97 10.72
C VAL A 49 16.29 1.84 10.52
N ALA A 50 15.48 1.57 9.49
CA ALA A 50 14.25 2.29 9.22
C ALA A 50 13.23 2.19 10.37
N LEU A 51 13.08 0.99 10.95
CA LEU A 51 12.20 0.74 12.09
C LEU A 51 12.64 1.56 13.30
N LEU A 52 13.93 1.48 13.65
CA LEU A 52 14.49 2.19 14.79
C LEU A 52 14.44 3.72 14.58
N ALA A 53 14.87 4.22 13.43
CA ALA A 53 14.80 5.64 13.11
C ALA A 53 13.35 6.15 13.23
N THR A 54 12.38 5.42 12.69
CA THR A 54 10.97 5.83 12.76
C THR A 54 10.43 5.84 14.20
N LEU A 55 10.73 4.79 14.98
CA LEU A 55 10.32 4.69 16.38
C LEU A 55 10.83 5.86 17.24
N TYR A 56 12.07 6.30 17.03
CA TYR A 56 12.69 7.32 17.87
C TYR A 56 12.49 8.74 17.35
N THR A 57 12.47 8.94 16.03
CA THR A 57 12.39 10.29 15.45
C THR A 57 10.98 10.89 15.51
N ILE A 58 9.91 10.11 15.28
CA ILE A 58 8.52 10.61 15.34
C ILE A 58 8.22 11.40 16.62
N PRO A 59 8.41 10.84 17.84
CA PRO A 59 8.11 11.58 19.07
C PRO A 59 9.10 12.72 19.30
N ALA A 60 10.33 12.63 18.80
CA ALA A 60 11.35 13.67 18.95
C ALA A 60 11.01 14.93 18.14
N VAL A 61 10.47 14.77 16.93
CA VAL A 61 10.11 15.90 16.05
C VAL A 61 8.66 16.34 16.19
N GLY A 62 7.78 15.52 16.79
CA GLY A 62 6.38 15.86 17.06
C GLY A 62 6.16 17.28 17.61
N PRO A 63 6.89 17.72 18.66
CA PRO A 63 6.76 19.09 19.18
C PRO A 63 7.09 20.19 18.16
N ALA A 64 8.01 19.94 17.23
CA ALA A 64 8.34 20.91 16.17
C ALA A 64 7.20 21.09 15.18
N PHE A 65 6.50 20.01 14.81
CA PHE A 65 5.32 20.07 13.95
C PHE A 65 4.17 20.85 14.61
N ILE A 66 3.95 20.63 15.92
CA ILE A 66 2.97 21.43 16.67
C ILE A 66 3.34 22.92 16.66
N ARG A 67 4.63 23.27 16.85
CA ARG A 67 5.11 24.67 16.76
C ARG A 67 4.94 25.26 15.37
N ALA A 68 5.09 24.46 14.32
CA ALA A 68 4.85 24.84 12.93
C ALA A 68 3.36 24.85 12.54
N ASN A 69 2.45 24.65 13.51
CA ASN A 69 1.00 24.57 13.32
C ASN A 69 0.53 23.39 12.45
N LEU A 70 1.36 22.37 12.27
CA LEU A 70 0.98 21.08 11.68
C LEU A 70 0.45 20.16 12.78
N LYS A 71 -0.82 20.36 13.12
CA LYS A 71 -1.50 19.65 14.21
C LYS A 71 -2.98 19.42 13.91
N GLY A 72 -3.48 18.27 14.34
CA GLY A 72 -4.88 17.86 14.22
C GLY A 72 -5.51 17.63 15.60
N VAL A 73 -6.84 17.57 15.65
CA VAL A 73 -7.58 17.10 16.82
C VAL A 73 -8.22 15.76 16.50
N ASP A 74 -8.19 14.84 17.45
CA ASP A 74 -8.90 13.57 17.29
C ASP A 74 -10.42 13.82 17.34
N LEU A 75 -11.07 13.68 16.19
CA LEU A 75 -12.51 13.92 16.04
C LEU A 75 -13.34 12.93 16.86
N LEU A 76 -12.82 11.74 17.13
CA LEU A 76 -13.49 10.64 17.81
C LEU A 76 -13.10 10.54 19.29
N LYS A 77 -12.55 11.61 19.86
CA LYS A 77 -12.26 11.74 21.30
C LYS A 77 -12.93 12.96 21.91
N ARG A 78 -13.27 12.84 23.20
CA ARG A 78 -13.68 13.99 24.02
C ARG A 78 -12.51 14.96 24.22
N ASP A 79 -11.30 14.44 24.40
CA ASP A 79 -10.08 15.23 24.53
C ASP A 79 -9.73 15.86 23.17
N LYS A 80 -9.63 17.19 23.14
CA LYS A 80 -9.28 17.97 21.96
C LYS A 80 -7.84 18.48 22.01
N THR A 81 -6.98 17.82 22.80
CA THR A 81 -5.54 18.08 22.81
C THR A 81 -4.98 17.92 21.38
N PRO A 82 -4.24 18.91 20.87
CA PRO A 82 -3.64 18.81 19.54
C PRO A 82 -2.60 17.69 19.46
N ILE A 83 -2.68 16.90 18.40
CA ILE A 83 -1.76 15.82 18.04
C ILE A 83 -0.96 16.29 16.82
N PRO A 84 0.35 16.02 16.73
CA PRO A 84 1.14 16.40 15.56
C PRO A 84 0.59 15.70 14.30
N GLU A 85 0.28 16.50 13.29
CA GLU A 85 -0.21 16.09 11.98
C GLU A 85 0.95 15.95 10.99
N SER A 86 0.73 15.27 9.86
CA SER A 86 1.73 15.13 8.78
C SER A 86 3.06 14.51 9.22
N GLN A 87 3.04 13.74 10.32
CA GLN A 87 4.22 13.00 10.79
C GLN A 87 4.65 11.95 9.75
N GLY A 88 3.76 11.58 8.82
CA GLY A 88 4.07 10.78 7.65
C GLY A 88 5.26 11.31 6.85
N LEU A 89 5.50 12.62 6.84
CA LEU A 89 6.68 13.23 6.22
C LEU A 89 7.98 12.69 6.81
N VAL A 90 8.03 12.47 8.13
CA VAL A 90 9.19 11.92 8.83
C VAL A 90 9.45 10.48 8.40
N GLY A 91 8.38 9.67 8.38
CA GLY A 91 8.45 8.28 7.91
C GLY A 91 8.86 8.17 6.44
N ALA A 92 8.27 9.00 5.57
CA ALA A 92 8.61 9.07 4.15
C ALA A 92 10.08 9.51 3.93
N SER A 93 10.55 10.49 4.70
CA SER A 93 11.94 10.96 4.61
C SER A 93 12.93 9.86 4.99
N ILE A 94 12.67 9.14 6.09
CA ILE A 94 13.49 8.00 6.52
C ILE A 94 13.48 6.90 5.43
N TYR A 95 12.30 6.57 4.93
CA TYR A 95 12.12 5.56 3.88
C TYR A 95 12.96 5.89 2.63
N ILE A 96 12.78 7.08 2.07
CA ILE A 96 13.45 7.49 0.84
C ILE A 96 14.96 7.66 1.05
N LEU A 97 15.38 8.25 2.17
CA LEU A 97 16.81 8.40 2.48
C LEU A 97 17.51 7.05 2.54
N LEU A 98 16.90 6.06 3.19
CA LEU A 98 17.47 4.71 3.27
C LEU A 98 17.49 4.01 1.91
N LEU A 99 16.47 4.19 1.08
CA LEU A 99 16.51 3.68 -0.30
C LEU A 99 17.61 4.34 -1.15
N ILE A 100 17.90 5.64 -0.95
CA ILE A 100 19.03 6.32 -1.61
C ILE A 100 20.37 5.76 -1.13
N LEU A 101 20.55 5.64 0.18
CA LEU A 101 21.76 5.10 0.79
C LEU A 101 21.97 3.61 0.46
N PHE A 102 20.92 2.89 0.08
CA PHE A 102 20.97 1.50 -0.35
C PHE A 102 21.51 1.32 -1.78
N ILE A 103 21.50 2.35 -2.64
CA ILE A 103 21.90 2.25 -4.05
C ILE A 103 23.28 1.57 -4.24
N PRO A 104 24.35 1.95 -3.53
CA PRO A 104 25.66 1.32 -3.73
C PRO A 104 25.67 -0.18 -3.39
N PHE A 105 24.81 -0.62 -2.48
CA PHE A 105 24.67 -2.02 -2.09
C PHE A 105 23.80 -2.81 -3.07
N ALA A 106 22.81 -2.16 -3.69
CA ALA A 106 22.00 -2.76 -4.75
C ALA A 106 22.83 -3.09 -6.00
N PHE A 107 23.91 -2.34 -6.22
CA PHE A 107 24.80 -2.46 -7.38
C PHE A 107 26.23 -2.85 -7.02
N SER A 108 26.44 -3.45 -5.83
CA SER A 108 27.77 -3.77 -5.31
C SER A 108 28.57 -4.67 -6.25
N ASP A 109 27.94 -5.65 -6.90
CA ASP A 109 28.60 -6.58 -7.81
C ASP A 109 29.15 -5.86 -9.06
N ALA A 110 28.41 -4.86 -9.56
CA ALA A 110 28.84 -4.04 -10.68
C ALA A 110 29.96 -3.06 -10.27
N ILE A 111 29.90 -2.51 -9.05
CA ILE A 111 30.87 -1.54 -8.54
C ILE A 111 32.20 -2.21 -8.16
N SER A 112 32.14 -3.41 -7.55
CA SER A 112 33.31 -4.17 -7.12
C SER A 112 34.04 -4.88 -8.27
N GLY A 113 33.49 -4.85 -9.48
CA GLY A 113 34.03 -5.57 -10.64
C GLY A 113 33.84 -7.09 -10.57
N ALA A 114 33.04 -7.59 -9.62
CA ALA A 114 32.70 -9.01 -9.48
C ALA A 114 31.59 -9.45 -10.47
N ALA A 115 30.94 -8.51 -11.15
CA ALA A 115 29.97 -8.81 -12.19
C ALA A 115 30.60 -9.61 -13.33
N ALA A 116 29.95 -10.72 -13.71
CA ALA A 116 30.42 -11.60 -14.77
C ALA A 116 30.67 -10.80 -16.06
N ALA A 117 31.93 -10.75 -16.50
CA ALA A 117 32.29 -10.09 -17.74
C ALA A 117 31.57 -10.77 -18.91
N LYS A 118 30.80 -10.00 -19.68
CA LYS A 118 30.34 -10.47 -20.98
C LYS A 118 31.52 -10.41 -21.93
N THR A 119 31.85 -11.53 -22.55
CA THR A 119 32.83 -11.58 -23.64
C THR A 119 32.14 -11.09 -24.91
N VAL A 120 32.39 -9.83 -25.28
CA VAL A 120 31.97 -9.28 -26.58
C VAL A 120 33.25 -9.09 -27.39
N GLU A 121 33.36 -9.77 -28.52
CA GLU A 121 34.49 -9.65 -29.46
C GLU A 121 35.88 -9.88 -28.84
N GLY A 122 35.98 -10.79 -27.86
CA GLY A 122 37.26 -11.13 -27.21
C GLY A 122 37.72 -10.14 -26.12
N LEU A 123 36.95 -9.09 -25.85
CA LEU A 123 37.15 -8.18 -24.73
C LEU A 123 36.15 -8.49 -23.61
N SER A 124 36.66 -8.68 -22.39
CA SER A 124 35.85 -8.78 -21.18
C SER A 124 35.41 -7.38 -20.76
N VAL A 125 34.20 -6.95 -21.14
CA VAL A 125 33.65 -5.66 -20.71
C VAL A 125 32.76 -5.89 -19.51
N ILE A 126 33.06 -5.20 -18.40
CA ILE A 126 32.18 -5.11 -17.24
C ILE A 126 31.11 -4.07 -17.58
N GLU A 127 29.92 -4.54 -17.97
CA GLU A 127 28.79 -3.67 -18.31
C GLU A 127 28.04 -3.29 -17.03
N PHE A 128 27.93 -1.99 -16.74
CA PHE A 128 27.16 -1.51 -15.59
C PHE A 128 25.65 -1.66 -15.89
N PRO A 129 24.83 -2.15 -14.93
CA PRO A 129 23.40 -2.39 -15.13
C PRO A 129 22.58 -1.08 -15.13
N HIS A 130 22.74 -0.27 -16.19
CA HIS A 130 22.08 1.02 -16.34
C HIS A 130 20.55 0.91 -16.37
N TYR A 131 20.02 -0.18 -16.92
CA TYR A 131 18.58 -0.47 -16.94
C TYR A 131 18.00 -0.52 -15.52
N GLN A 132 18.57 -1.38 -14.67
CA GLN A 132 18.12 -1.56 -13.28
C GLN A 132 18.29 -0.27 -12.47
N LEU A 133 19.38 0.48 -12.71
CA LEU A 133 19.59 1.77 -12.07
C LEU A 133 18.53 2.80 -12.51
N SER A 134 18.20 2.88 -13.80
CA SER A 134 17.15 3.76 -14.34
C SER A 134 15.78 3.45 -13.72
N VAL A 135 15.43 2.17 -13.63
CA VAL A 135 14.21 1.68 -12.96
C VAL A 135 14.19 2.09 -11.47
N TYR A 136 15.31 1.94 -10.76
CA TYR A 136 15.42 2.31 -9.35
C TYR A 136 15.32 3.82 -9.11
N LEU A 137 16.05 4.62 -9.90
CA LEU A 137 16.08 6.08 -9.78
C LEU A 137 14.74 6.73 -10.18
N SER A 138 14.08 6.24 -11.23
CA SER A 138 12.73 6.72 -11.60
C SER A 138 11.70 6.41 -10.52
N SER A 139 11.80 5.24 -9.89
CA SER A 139 10.96 4.84 -8.77
C SER A 139 11.16 5.76 -7.55
N LEU A 140 12.41 6.08 -7.21
CA LEU A 140 12.74 7.06 -6.18
C LEU A 140 12.22 8.46 -6.51
N LEU A 141 12.37 8.90 -7.75
CA LEU A 141 11.88 10.21 -8.19
C LEU A 141 10.36 10.29 -8.06
N SER A 142 9.63 9.25 -8.47
CA SER A 142 8.18 9.15 -8.28
C SER A 142 7.77 9.20 -6.80
N LEU A 143 8.50 8.51 -5.91
CA LEU A 143 8.27 8.56 -4.46
C LEU A 143 8.55 9.95 -3.86
N LEU A 144 9.63 10.62 -4.29
CA LEU A 144 9.96 11.98 -3.86
C LEU A 144 8.88 12.97 -4.27
N ILE A 145 8.44 12.91 -5.54
CA ILE A 145 7.35 13.77 -6.03
C ILE A 145 6.05 13.49 -5.26
N ALA A 146 5.70 12.23 -5.03
CA ALA A 146 4.52 11.87 -4.22
C ALA A 146 4.61 12.37 -2.78
N THR A 147 5.79 12.31 -2.16
CA THR A 147 6.03 12.82 -0.80
C THR A 147 5.85 14.33 -0.73
N VAL A 148 6.48 15.05 -1.66
CA VAL A 148 6.36 16.50 -1.73
C VAL A 148 4.89 16.89 -1.94
N LEU A 149 4.21 16.27 -2.90
CA LEU A 149 2.82 16.62 -3.21
C LEU A 149 1.85 16.26 -2.07
N GLY A 150 2.04 15.13 -1.40
CA GLY A 150 1.26 14.76 -0.22
C GLY A 150 1.48 15.73 0.94
N PHE A 151 2.72 16.21 1.14
CA PHE A 151 3.01 17.23 2.14
C PHE A 151 2.43 18.59 1.78
N LEU A 152 2.46 18.98 0.50
CA LEU A 152 1.81 20.21 0.05
C LEU A 152 0.28 20.10 0.21
N ASP A 153 -0.32 18.93 0.03
CA ASP A 153 -1.75 18.69 0.30
C ASP A 153 -2.08 18.90 1.79
N ASP A 154 -1.25 18.35 2.69
CA ASP A 154 -1.36 18.56 4.13
C ASP A 154 -1.23 20.04 4.54
N VAL A 155 -0.30 20.78 3.93
CA VAL A 155 -0.02 22.19 4.28
C VAL A 155 -1.10 23.13 3.72
N PHE A 156 -1.53 22.90 2.48
CA PHE A 156 -2.42 23.82 1.76
C PHE A 156 -3.89 23.41 1.76
N ASP A 157 -4.25 22.22 2.25
CA ASP A 157 -5.61 21.66 2.23
C ASP A 157 -6.21 21.77 0.81
N ILE A 158 -5.53 21.13 -0.15
CA ILE A 158 -5.79 21.31 -1.57
C ILE A 158 -7.20 20.79 -1.91
N ARG A 159 -7.95 21.54 -2.74
CA ARG A 159 -9.29 21.14 -3.17
C ARG A 159 -9.25 19.83 -3.96
N TRP A 160 -10.24 18.95 -3.74
CA TRP A 160 -10.34 17.62 -4.37
C TRP A 160 -10.08 17.57 -5.89
N ARG A 161 -10.52 18.59 -6.65
CA ARG A 161 -10.32 18.69 -8.10
C ARG A 161 -8.85 18.73 -8.51
N HIS A 162 -7.99 19.24 -7.62
CA HIS A 162 -6.54 19.29 -7.81
C HIS A 162 -5.85 18.07 -7.20
N LYS A 163 -6.52 17.31 -6.31
CA LYS A 163 -6.00 16.03 -5.78
C LYS A 163 -5.95 14.92 -6.84
N ILE A 164 -6.83 14.94 -7.84
CA ILE A 164 -6.85 13.91 -8.90
C ILE A 164 -5.63 13.99 -9.85
N PRO A 165 -5.22 15.16 -10.37
CA PRO A 165 -4.04 15.26 -11.24
C PRO A 165 -2.69 15.04 -10.53
N ILE A 166 -2.63 15.23 -9.21
CA ILE A 166 -1.37 15.20 -8.45
C ILE A 166 -0.63 13.85 -8.58
N PRO A 167 -1.26 12.68 -8.33
CA PRO A 167 -0.60 11.39 -8.49
C PRO A 167 -0.21 11.07 -9.95
N ILE A 168 -0.95 11.61 -10.93
CA ILE A 168 -0.61 11.47 -12.35
C ILE A 168 0.77 12.06 -12.63
N ILE A 169 1.03 13.27 -12.13
CA ILE A 169 2.35 13.94 -12.27
C ILE A 169 3.44 13.10 -11.61
N ALA A 170 3.18 12.60 -10.40
CA ALA A 170 4.13 11.77 -9.67
C ALA A 170 4.45 10.44 -10.38
N SER A 171 3.56 9.93 -11.23
CA SER A 171 3.77 8.71 -12.02
C SER A 171 4.58 8.91 -13.32
N ILE A 172 4.85 10.16 -13.74
CA ILE A 172 5.54 10.44 -15.01
C ILE A 172 6.95 9.81 -15.10
N PRO A 173 7.84 9.92 -14.09
CA PRO A 173 9.17 9.31 -14.17
C PRO A 173 9.11 7.80 -14.44
N LEU A 174 8.22 7.11 -13.72
CA LEU A 174 7.95 5.69 -13.88
C LEU A 174 7.48 5.34 -15.30
N LEU A 175 6.52 6.10 -15.83
CA LEU A 175 5.99 5.91 -17.18
C LEU A 175 7.05 6.13 -18.26
N MET A 176 7.91 7.14 -18.08
CA MET A 176 8.97 7.47 -19.03
C MET A 176 10.05 6.40 -19.08
N VAL A 177 10.47 5.85 -17.94
CA VAL A 177 11.42 4.73 -17.92
C VAL A 177 10.76 3.48 -18.50
N TYR A 178 9.51 3.17 -18.16
CA TYR A 178 8.80 2.05 -18.76
C TYR A 178 8.75 2.15 -20.30
N TYR A 179 8.56 3.36 -20.84
CA TYR A 179 8.59 3.62 -22.27
C TYR A 179 9.99 3.51 -22.88
N ALA A 180 10.98 4.17 -22.28
CA ALA A 180 12.36 4.18 -22.77
C ALA A 180 12.95 2.77 -22.89
N GLU A 181 12.59 1.91 -21.94
CA GLU A 181 13.04 0.52 -21.88
C GLU A 181 12.18 -0.44 -22.70
N ARG A 182 11.28 0.09 -23.55
CA ARG A 182 10.38 -0.70 -24.42
C ARG A 182 9.53 -1.71 -23.63
N GLY A 183 8.99 -1.28 -22.50
CA GLY A 183 8.14 -2.09 -21.64
C GLY A 183 6.93 -2.68 -22.38
N ASN A 184 6.59 -3.93 -22.04
CA ASN A 184 5.54 -4.67 -22.74
C ASN A 184 4.15 -4.06 -22.47
N THR A 185 3.40 -3.74 -23.53
CA THR A 185 2.02 -3.23 -23.45
C THR A 185 0.96 -4.30 -23.78
N HIS A 186 1.39 -5.56 -23.97
CA HIS A 186 0.48 -6.67 -24.18
C HIS A 186 -0.05 -7.19 -22.84
N VAL A 187 -1.37 -7.34 -22.76
CA VAL A 187 -2.04 -7.92 -21.60
C VAL A 187 -2.63 -9.27 -21.97
N VAL A 188 -2.38 -10.26 -21.11
CA VAL A 188 -3.04 -11.58 -21.21
C VAL A 188 -4.52 -11.43 -20.88
N VAL A 189 -5.37 -11.88 -21.80
CA VAL A 189 -6.83 -11.83 -21.67
C VAL A 189 -7.34 -13.08 -20.91
N PRO A 190 -8.24 -12.90 -19.92
CA PRO A 190 -8.94 -14.00 -19.26
C PRO A 190 -9.66 -14.92 -20.26
N MET A 191 -9.62 -16.24 -20.05
CA MET A 191 -10.27 -17.26 -20.89
C MET A 191 -11.70 -16.89 -21.31
N PRO A 192 -12.59 -16.43 -20.42
CA PRO A 192 -13.97 -16.09 -20.80
C PRO A 192 -14.08 -14.96 -21.82
N LEU A 193 -13.07 -14.09 -21.96
CA LEU A 193 -13.08 -12.93 -22.84
C LEU A 193 -12.27 -13.14 -24.13
N ARG A 194 -11.57 -14.28 -24.26
CA ARG A 194 -10.69 -14.55 -25.41
C ARG A 194 -11.45 -14.68 -26.72
N PHE A 195 -12.72 -15.06 -26.69
CA PHE A 195 -13.54 -15.14 -27.91
C PHE A 195 -13.71 -13.77 -28.59
N MET A 196 -13.65 -12.67 -27.84
CA MET A 196 -13.77 -11.31 -28.36
C MET A 196 -12.41 -10.69 -28.70
N PHE A 197 -11.40 -10.97 -27.88
CA PHE A 197 -10.16 -10.19 -27.87
C PHE A 197 -8.89 -11.00 -28.18
N GLY A 198 -9.02 -12.31 -28.39
CA GLY A 198 -7.88 -13.21 -28.52
C GLY A 198 -7.15 -13.46 -27.18
N THR A 199 -5.97 -14.08 -27.26
CA THR A 199 -5.19 -14.45 -26.05
C THR A 199 -4.38 -13.30 -25.49
N LEU A 200 -3.88 -12.42 -26.37
CA LEU A 200 -3.07 -11.25 -26.05
C LEU A 200 -3.67 -10.04 -26.73
N VAL A 201 -3.85 -8.96 -25.99
CA VAL A 201 -4.26 -7.66 -26.53
C VAL A 201 -3.15 -6.67 -26.32
N ASN A 202 -2.74 -5.99 -27.39
CA ASN A 202 -1.86 -4.83 -27.28
C ASN A 202 -2.69 -3.60 -26.93
N LEU A 203 -2.52 -3.08 -25.71
CA LEU A 203 -3.22 -1.87 -25.27
C LEU A 203 -2.51 -0.58 -25.70
N GLY A 204 -1.22 -0.64 -26.07
CA GLY A 204 -0.43 0.52 -26.47
C GLY A 204 -0.54 1.68 -25.47
N PRO A 205 -0.94 2.90 -25.91
CA PRO A 205 -1.13 4.06 -25.03
C PRO A 205 -2.09 3.83 -23.85
N LEU A 206 -3.12 2.99 -24.02
CA LEU A 206 -4.08 2.70 -22.95
C LEU A 206 -3.42 2.00 -21.75
N TYR A 207 -2.31 1.27 -21.98
CA TYR A 207 -1.55 0.66 -20.90
C TYR A 207 -0.86 1.72 -20.02
N TYR A 208 -0.37 2.81 -20.61
CA TYR A 208 0.22 3.93 -19.88
C TYR A 208 -0.83 4.70 -19.07
N ILE A 209 -2.04 4.88 -19.62
CA ILE A 209 -3.17 5.44 -18.88
C ILE A 209 -3.51 4.53 -17.69
N TYR A 210 -3.57 3.21 -17.90
CA TYR A 210 -3.78 2.26 -16.81
C TYR A 210 -2.72 2.38 -15.71
N MET A 211 -1.43 2.43 -16.05
CA MET A 211 -0.35 2.58 -15.05
C MET A 211 -0.48 3.89 -14.26
N SER A 212 -0.82 4.99 -14.93
CA SER A 212 -1.04 6.28 -14.25
C SER A 212 -2.27 6.25 -13.33
N LEU A 213 -3.38 5.66 -13.80
CA LEU A 213 -4.59 5.48 -13.00
C LEU A 213 -4.38 4.52 -11.84
N LEU A 214 -3.55 3.49 -11.98
CA LEU A 214 -3.18 2.59 -10.90
C LEU A 214 -2.46 3.36 -9.78
N SER A 215 -1.52 4.23 -10.13
CA SER A 215 -0.84 5.09 -9.15
C SER A 215 -1.83 6.03 -8.46
N THR A 216 -2.71 6.66 -9.23
CA THR A 216 -3.73 7.58 -8.70
C THR A 216 -4.75 6.88 -7.82
N PHE A 217 -5.16 5.67 -8.20
CA PHE A 217 -6.02 4.83 -7.39
C PHE A 217 -5.33 4.43 -6.08
N ALA A 218 -4.07 3.98 -6.15
CA ALA A 218 -3.34 3.55 -4.97
C ALA A 218 -3.23 4.66 -3.92
N THR A 219 -2.78 5.87 -4.31
CA THR A 219 -2.64 7.00 -3.37
C THR A 219 -3.98 7.46 -2.77
N ASN A 220 -5.00 7.62 -3.62
CA ASN A 220 -6.29 8.15 -3.17
C ASN A 220 -7.09 7.12 -2.37
N SER A 221 -6.96 5.82 -2.68
CA SER A 221 -7.74 4.77 -2.03
C SER A 221 -7.36 4.60 -0.55
N PHE A 222 -6.09 4.78 -0.18
CA PHE A 222 -5.67 4.89 1.23
C PHE A 222 -6.24 6.15 1.88
N ASN A 223 -6.13 7.29 1.20
CA ASN A 223 -6.58 8.57 1.76
C ASN A 223 -8.09 8.59 2.06
N ILE A 224 -8.93 8.02 1.19
CA ILE A 224 -10.37 7.95 1.44
C ILE A 224 -10.77 6.86 2.44
N LEU A 225 -9.86 5.96 2.81
CA LEU A 225 -10.07 4.88 3.77
C LEU A 225 -9.32 5.16 5.08
N ALA A 226 -9.64 6.30 5.67
CA ALA A 226 -8.90 6.91 6.77
C ALA A 226 -9.85 7.43 7.88
N GLY A 227 -9.26 7.98 8.94
CA GLY A 227 -9.98 8.76 9.95
C GLY A 227 -10.38 8.01 11.23
N ILE A 228 -9.81 6.83 11.47
CA ILE A 228 -9.76 6.20 12.80
C ILE A 228 -8.30 5.88 13.16
N ASN A 229 -7.96 5.91 14.43
CA ASN A 229 -6.59 5.72 14.89
C ASN A 229 -5.99 4.38 14.44
N GLY A 230 -4.98 4.42 13.57
CA GLY A 230 -4.30 3.24 13.03
C GLY A 230 -4.81 2.75 11.68
N SER A 231 -5.86 3.31 11.08
CA SER A 231 -6.45 2.76 9.84
C SER A 231 -5.51 2.77 8.64
N GLU A 232 -4.88 3.90 8.38
CA GLU A 232 -4.08 4.21 7.21
C GLU A 232 -2.81 3.35 7.22
N VAL A 233 -2.12 3.38 8.36
CA VAL A 233 -0.84 2.69 8.55
C VAL A 233 -1.03 1.17 8.61
N SER A 234 -2.14 0.67 9.17
CA SER A 234 -2.34 -0.77 9.36
C SER A 234 -2.62 -1.47 8.05
N GLN A 235 -3.42 -0.86 7.19
CA GLN A 235 -3.67 -1.39 5.86
C GLN A 235 -2.41 -1.38 5.01
N ALA A 236 -1.66 -0.27 5.01
CA ALA A 236 -0.39 -0.19 4.31
C ALA A 236 0.58 -1.28 4.80
N LEU A 237 0.67 -1.49 6.12
CA LEU A 237 1.50 -2.55 6.70
C LEU A 237 1.07 -3.95 6.24
N ILE A 238 -0.22 -4.27 6.29
CA ILE A 238 -0.73 -5.60 5.89
C ILE A 238 -0.55 -5.83 4.38
N ILE A 239 -0.79 -4.83 3.55
CA ILE A 239 -0.60 -4.93 2.10
C ILE A 239 0.89 -5.10 1.78
N ALA A 240 1.78 -4.32 2.39
CA ALA A 240 3.22 -4.45 2.20
C ALA A 240 3.75 -5.83 2.65
N LEU A 241 3.27 -6.35 3.78
CA LEU A 241 3.56 -7.72 4.21
C LEU A 241 3.04 -8.76 3.20
N SER A 242 1.86 -8.53 2.62
CA SER A 242 1.28 -9.43 1.61
C SER A 242 2.11 -9.41 0.31
N VAL A 243 2.61 -8.24 -0.10
CA VAL A 243 3.54 -8.12 -1.24
C VAL A 243 4.86 -8.82 -0.95
N ILE A 244 5.45 -8.63 0.24
CA ILE A 244 6.66 -9.37 0.65
C ILE A 244 6.41 -10.87 0.60
N LEU A 245 5.31 -11.37 1.19
CA LEU A 245 4.97 -12.78 1.16
C LEU A 245 4.83 -13.30 -0.28
N ASN A 246 4.20 -12.54 -1.17
CA ASN A 246 4.15 -12.86 -2.61
C ASN A 246 5.55 -12.93 -3.22
N ASP A 247 6.41 -11.95 -2.95
CA ASP A 247 7.75 -11.87 -3.54
C ASP A 247 8.67 -13.01 -3.08
N LEU A 248 8.58 -13.38 -1.80
CA LEU A 248 9.35 -14.50 -1.24
C LEU A 248 9.02 -15.81 -1.95
N LEU A 249 7.81 -16.01 -2.49
CA LEU A 249 7.46 -17.23 -3.21
C LEU A 249 8.25 -17.41 -4.51
N TYR A 250 8.74 -16.32 -5.11
CA TYR A 250 9.49 -16.36 -6.38
C TYR A 250 11.01 -16.43 -6.18
N LEU A 251 11.51 -16.36 -4.95
CA LEU A 251 12.94 -16.43 -4.68
C LEU A 251 13.49 -17.87 -4.78
N PRO A 252 14.76 -18.04 -5.17
CA PRO A 252 15.40 -19.35 -5.33
C PRO A 252 15.86 -19.89 -3.97
N TRP A 253 14.91 -20.29 -3.11
CA TRP A 253 15.24 -20.89 -1.82
C TRP A 253 15.93 -22.25 -1.99
N PRO A 254 16.92 -22.58 -1.14
CA PRO A 254 17.58 -23.88 -1.15
C PRO A 254 16.72 -25.01 -0.56
N LEU A 255 15.56 -24.67 0.01
CA LEU A 255 14.62 -25.60 0.63
C LEU A 255 13.42 -25.76 -0.29
N ASP A 256 13.06 -27.02 -0.56
CA ASP A 256 11.92 -27.36 -1.41
C ASP A 256 10.73 -27.66 -0.51
N PHE A 257 9.63 -26.92 -0.67
CA PHE A 257 8.37 -27.25 -0.03
C PHE A 257 7.20 -27.12 -1.01
N ARG A 258 6.31 -28.11 -0.96
CA ARG A 258 5.07 -28.12 -1.72
C ARG A 258 3.94 -27.65 -0.82
N ILE A 259 3.18 -26.66 -1.27
CA ILE A 259 1.95 -26.25 -0.63
C ILE A 259 0.81 -26.97 -1.35
N PRO A 260 0.21 -28.01 -0.75
CA PRO A 260 -0.86 -28.74 -1.39
C PRO A 260 -2.14 -27.89 -1.36
N LEU A 261 -2.63 -27.50 -2.54
CA LEU A 261 -3.81 -26.62 -2.67
C LEU A 261 -5.14 -27.38 -2.70
N TYR A 262 -5.17 -28.68 -2.36
CA TYR A 262 -6.42 -29.46 -2.38
C TYR A 262 -7.49 -28.87 -1.46
N LEU A 263 -7.10 -28.25 -0.34
CA LEU A 263 -8.02 -27.55 0.57
C LEU A 263 -8.64 -26.29 -0.06
N LEU A 264 -8.07 -25.78 -1.15
CA LEU A 264 -8.51 -24.60 -1.87
C LEU A 264 -9.17 -24.94 -3.21
N GLY A 265 -9.54 -26.20 -3.43
CA GLY A 265 -10.28 -26.65 -4.60
C GLY A 265 -9.45 -26.83 -5.87
N SER A 266 -8.11 -26.83 -5.75
CA SER A 266 -7.20 -27.06 -6.87
C SER A 266 -6.47 -28.39 -6.69
N SER A 267 -6.39 -29.19 -7.75
CA SER A 267 -5.59 -30.43 -7.79
C SER A 267 -4.09 -30.16 -8.06
N ALA A 268 -3.67 -28.90 -8.10
CA ALA A 268 -2.29 -28.49 -8.34
C ALA A 268 -1.55 -28.20 -7.03
N ASP A 269 -0.31 -28.67 -6.93
CA ASP A 269 0.61 -28.28 -5.86
C ASP A 269 1.37 -27.01 -6.27
N VAL A 270 1.61 -26.11 -5.31
CA VAL A 270 2.52 -24.97 -5.51
C VAL A 270 3.90 -25.38 -5.03
N GLU A 271 4.87 -25.43 -5.95
CA GLU A 271 6.26 -25.68 -5.61
C GLU A 271 6.97 -24.36 -5.29
N VAL A 272 7.52 -24.27 -4.07
CA VAL A 272 8.33 -23.13 -3.63
C VAL A 272 9.73 -23.63 -3.28
N GLY A 273 10.75 -22.91 -3.74
CA GLY A 273 12.14 -23.39 -3.68
C GLY A 273 12.51 -24.29 -4.87
N GLY A 274 13.66 -24.96 -4.80
CA GLY A 274 14.15 -25.86 -5.85
C GLY A 274 15.65 -25.70 -6.09
N VAL A 275 16.39 -26.81 -6.16
CA VAL A 275 17.74 -26.81 -6.75
C VAL A 275 17.63 -26.32 -8.20
N TRP A 276 18.46 -25.34 -8.60
CA TRP A 276 18.44 -24.74 -9.94
C TRP A 276 17.19 -23.91 -10.30
N SER A 277 16.69 -23.08 -9.39
CA SER A 277 15.67 -22.04 -9.70
C SER A 277 14.30 -22.59 -10.18
N ALA A 278 13.94 -23.82 -9.81
CA ALA A 278 12.74 -24.51 -10.31
C ALA A 278 11.40 -24.08 -9.68
N GLY A 279 11.39 -23.26 -8.62
CA GLY A 279 10.16 -22.84 -7.90
C GLY A 279 9.22 -21.94 -8.72
N MET A 280 8.44 -21.07 -8.06
CA MET A 280 7.47 -20.19 -8.74
C MET A 280 8.07 -19.23 -9.77
N SER A 281 9.40 -19.08 -9.80
CA SER A 281 10.10 -18.34 -10.85
C SER A 281 10.38 -19.16 -12.12
N TYR A 282 10.16 -20.47 -12.13
CA TYR A 282 10.33 -21.38 -13.27
C TYR A 282 11.68 -21.22 -14.00
N GLY A 283 12.77 -21.02 -13.27
CA GLY A 283 14.11 -20.80 -13.80
C GLY A 283 14.37 -19.37 -14.30
N SER A 284 13.39 -18.47 -14.23
CA SER A 284 13.50 -17.12 -14.77
C SER A 284 14.23 -16.19 -13.81
N ARG A 285 15.50 -15.90 -14.13
CA ARG A 285 16.30 -14.88 -13.44
C ARG A 285 15.64 -13.50 -13.45
N GLN A 286 14.99 -13.12 -14.57
CA GLN A 286 14.30 -11.84 -14.69
C GLN A 286 13.13 -11.72 -13.68
N LEU A 287 12.42 -12.81 -13.44
CA LEU A 287 11.31 -12.84 -12.48
C LEU A 287 11.83 -12.72 -11.04
N VAL A 288 12.92 -13.42 -10.71
CA VAL A 288 13.61 -13.27 -9.42
C VAL A 288 14.07 -11.83 -9.20
N GLU A 289 14.72 -11.21 -10.20
CA GLU A 289 15.20 -9.82 -10.12
C GLU A 289 14.06 -8.82 -9.91
N ARG A 290 12.89 -9.02 -10.54
CA ARG A 290 11.69 -8.20 -10.33
C ARG A 290 11.13 -8.30 -8.91
N HIS A 291 11.06 -9.51 -8.36
CA HIS A 291 10.59 -9.72 -6.98
C HIS A 291 11.62 -9.25 -5.93
N LEU A 292 12.92 -9.38 -6.21
CA LEU A 292 13.97 -8.77 -5.40
C LEU A 292 13.88 -7.24 -5.39
N PHE A 293 13.68 -6.63 -6.57
CA PHE A 293 13.43 -5.19 -6.66
C PHE A 293 12.25 -4.76 -5.77
N SER A 294 11.12 -5.48 -5.84
CA SER A 294 9.97 -5.21 -4.98
C SER A 294 10.31 -5.33 -3.48
N LEU A 295 11.02 -6.39 -3.08
CA LEU A 295 11.46 -6.58 -1.69
C LEU A 295 12.32 -5.43 -1.17
N TYR A 296 13.21 -4.88 -2.01
CA TYR A 296 14.07 -3.76 -1.62
C TYR A 296 13.29 -2.49 -1.24
N PHE A 297 12.11 -2.29 -1.84
CA PHE A 297 11.20 -1.19 -1.50
C PHE A 297 10.25 -1.57 -0.36
N MET A 298 9.71 -2.81 -0.36
CA MET A 298 8.69 -3.20 0.60
C MET A 298 9.24 -3.47 2.01
N LEU A 299 10.46 -3.99 2.16
CA LEU A 299 11.05 -4.27 3.47
C LEU A 299 11.24 -2.98 4.31
N PRO A 300 11.89 -1.91 3.78
CA PRO A 300 11.99 -0.65 4.53
C PRO A 300 10.62 0.01 4.75
N LEU A 301 9.68 -0.13 3.81
CA LEU A 301 8.33 0.39 3.97
C LEU A 301 7.59 -0.27 5.13
N VAL A 302 7.65 -1.61 5.24
CA VAL A 302 7.08 -2.36 6.38
C VAL A 302 7.70 -1.89 7.69
N ALA A 303 9.01 -1.68 7.73
CA ALA A 303 9.70 -1.21 8.92
C ALA A 303 9.27 0.20 9.34
N VAL A 304 9.16 1.13 8.39
CA VAL A 304 8.63 2.49 8.64
C VAL A 304 7.17 2.41 9.10
N CYS A 305 6.31 1.66 8.43
CA CYS A 305 4.91 1.50 8.82
C CYS A 305 4.78 0.86 10.21
N ALA A 306 5.59 -0.14 10.55
CA ALA A 306 5.60 -0.77 11.88
C ALA A 306 6.05 0.21 12.98
N GLY A 307 7.12 0.98 12.73
CA GLY A 307 7.59 2.01 13.66
C GLY A 307 6.58 3.16 13.83
N PHE A 308 5.95 3.58 12.74
CA PHE A 308 4.91 4.61 12.76
C PHE A 308 3.65 4.13 13.47
N MET A 309 3.26 2.88 13.20
CA MET A 309 2.12 2.22 13.83
C MET A 309 2.24 2.25 15.35
N TYR A 310 3.45 2.10 15.90
CA TYR A 310 3.64 2.21 17.34
C TYR A 310 3.08 3.52 17.89
N HIS A 311 3.29 4.65 17.24
CA HIS A 311 2.82 5.98 17.71
C HIS A 311 1.40 6.32 17.26
N ASN A 312 0.97 5.82 16.11
CA ASN A 312 -0.35 6.09 15.53
C ASN A 312 -1.45 5.13 16.03
N TRP A 313 -1.09 3.94 16.53
CA TRP A 313 -2.05 2.99 17.07
C TRP A 313 -2.89 3.61 18.17
N TYR A 314 -4.15 3.18 18.29
CA TYR A 314 -5.08 3.62 19.32
C TYR A 314 -4.47 3.58 20.75
N PRO A 315 -4.56 4.66 21.55
CA PRO A 315 -4.89 6.04 21.15
C PRO A 315 -3.70 6.71 20.44
N ALA A 316 -3.96 7.40 19.32
CA ALA A 316 -2.92 7.99 18.48
C ALA A 316 -2.19 9.15 19.19
N ARG A 317 -0.89 9.26 18.92
CA ARG A 317 -0.02 10.36 19.36
C ARG A 317 0.69 11.06 18.20
N ALA A 318 0.48 10.56 16.99
CA ALA A 318 0.98 11.13 15.74
C ALA A 318 -0.01 10.76 14.63
N PHE A 319 -0.38 11.72 13.80
CA PHE A 319 -1.20 11.47 12.62
C PHE A 319 -0.33 11.41 11.36
N PRO A 320 -0.62 10.46 10.46
CA PRO A 320 0.16 10.25 9.25
C PRO A 320 0.04 11.43 8.27
N GLY A 321 -1.12 12.08 8.19
CA GLY A 321 -1.48 13.02 7.14
C GLY A 321 -1.61 12.37 5.76
N ASP A 322 -1.98 13.19 4.77
CA ASP A 322 -2.02 12.81 3.36
C ASP A 322 -0.64 12.36 2.88
N THR A 323 0.43 12.94 3.44
CA THR A 323 1.82 12.60 3.09
C THR A 323 2.09 11.09 3.09
N LEU A 324 1.75 10.38 4.17
CA LEU A 324 2.02 8.93 4.24
C LEU A 324 1.14 8.14 3.28
N CYS A 325 -0.12 8.54 3.09
CA CYS A 325 -1.07 7.89 2.17
C CYS A 325 -0.56 7.97 0.73
N TYR A 326 -0.04 9.13 0.31
CA TYR A 326 0.51 9.31 -1.02
C TYR A 326 1.81 8.50 -1.22
N VAL A 327 2.70 8.48 -0.23
CA VAL A 327 3.97 7.76 -0.32
C VAL A 327 3.76 6.25 -0.34
N THR A 328 2.91 5.72 0.54
CA THR A 328 2.57 4.28 0.57
C THR A 328 1.87 3.85 -0.70
N GLY A 329 0.85 4.60 -1.15
CA GLY A 329 0.16 4.33 -2.43
C GLY A 329 1.12 4.35 -3.63
N MET A 330 2.02 5.33 -3.70
CA MET A 330 3.02 5.40 -4.76
C MET A 330 4.02 4.25 -4.67
N ALA A 331 4.47 3.85 -3.47
CA ALA A 331 5.38 2.72 -3.30
C ALA A 331 4.77 1.42 -3.82
N PHE A 332 3.47 1.18 -3.55
CA PHE A 332 2.76 0.03 -4.10
C PHE A 332 2.63 0.11 -5.63
N ALA A 333 2.28 1.27 -6.17
CA ALA A 333 2.18 1.44 -7.62
C ALA A 333 3.53 1.21 -8.31
N VAL A 334 4.61 1.74 -7.76
CA VAL A 334 5.99 1.54 -8.23
C VAL A 334 6.34 0.06 -8.32
N VAL A 335 6.19 -0.70 -7.22
CA VAL A 335 6.57 -2.12 -7.24
C VAL A 335 5.62 -2.93 -8.12
N GLY A 336 4.32 -2.65 -8.10
CA GLY A 336 3.35 -3.35 -8.94
C GLY A 336 3.60 -3.15 -10.44
N ILE A 337 4.03 -1.95 -10.85
CA ILE A 337 4.32 -1.62 -12.24
C ILE A 337 5.69 -2.20 -12.65
N GLN A 338 6.76 -1.86 -11.93
CA GLN A 338 8.13 -2.25 -12.31
C GLN A 338 8.39 -3.75 -12.17
N ALA A 339 7.77 -4.41 -11.20
CA ALA A 339 7.90 -5.86 -11.03
C ALA A 339 6.78 -6.64 -11.75
N HIS A 340 5.94 -5.97 -12.55
CA HIS A 340 4.93 -6.58 -13.42
C HIS A 340 3.88 -7.47 -12.72
N PHE A 341 3.55 -7.20 -11.46
CA PHE A 341 2.50 -7.92 -10.73
C PHE A 341 1.30 -7.03 -10.34
N SER A 342 1.08 -5.91 -11.03
CA SER A 342 0.00 -4.95 -10.75
C SER A 342 -1.40 -5.59 -10.61
N LYS A 343 -1.68 -6.67 -11.35
CA LYS A 343 -2.92 -7.45 -11.22
C LYS A 343 -3.04 -8.12 -9.85
N THR A 344 -1.96 -8.75 -9.37
CA THR A 344 -1.89 -9.35 -8.03
C THR A 344 -1.96 -8.29 -6.96
N LEU A 345 -1.29 -7.15 -7.17
CA LEU A 345 -1.36 -6.00 -6.26
C LEU A 345 -2.80 -5.52 -6.06
N LEU A 346 -3.58 -5.39 -7.14
CA LEU A 346 -5.00 -4.99 -7.05
C LEU A 346 -5.84 -5.98 -6.23
N LEU A 347 -5.49 -7.27 -6.21
CA LEU A 347 -6.16 -8.24 -5.32
C LEU A 347 -5.86 -7.97 -3.84
N PHE A 348 -4.66 -7.50 -3.50
CA PHE A 348 -4.38 -7.06 -2.12
C PHE A 348 -5.12 -5.77 -1.75
N PHE A 349 -5.61 -5.01 -2.74
CA PHE A 349 -6.39 -3.78 -2.53
C PHE A 349 -7.90 -4.03 -2.44
N ILE A 350 -8.38 -5.27 -2.25
CA ILE A 350 -9.83 -5.59 -2.22
C ILE A 350 -10.62 -4.67 -1.27
N PRO A 351 -10.22 -4.43 0.00
CA PRO A 351 -10.95 -3.52 0.88
C PRO A 351 -10.94 -2.06 0.40
N GLN A 352 -9.83 -1.60 -0.18
CA GLN A 352 -9.67 -0.26 -0.74
C GLN A 352 -10.57 -0.09 -1.98
N ILE A 353 -10.61 -1.09 -2.86
CA ILE A 353 -11.49 -1.13 -4.04
C ILE A 353 -12.95 -1.10 -3.58
N PHE A 354 -13.32 -1.92 -2.60
CA PHE A 354 -14.68 -1.95 -2.05
C PHE A 354 -15.07 -0.58 -1.47
N ASN A 355 -14.22 0.03 -0.64
CA ASN A 355 -14.47 1.35 -0.08
C ASN A 355 -14.58 2.42 -1.17
N PHE A 356 -13.71 2.40 -2.17
CA PHE A 356 -13.75 3.32 -3.30
C PHE A 356 -15.06 3.20 -4.08
N VAL A 357 -15.44 1.98 -4.50
CA VAL A 357 -16.69 1.73 -5.24
C VAL A 357 -17.92 2.13 -4.43
N LEU A 358 -17.94 1.81 -3.13
CA LEU A 358 -19.02 2.23 -2.23
C LEU A 358 -19.08 3.76 -2.09
N SER A 359 -17.92 4.42 -2.04
CA SER A 359 -17.81 5.88 -1.94
C SER A 359 -18.12 6.63 -3.23
N CYS A 360 -18.07 5.99 -4.41
CA CYS A 360 -18.25 6.64 -5.71
C CYS A 360 -19.48 7.57 -5.81
N PRO A 361 -20.69 7.18 -5.33
CA PRO A 361 -21.84 8.07 -5.39
C PRO A 361 -21.62 9.39 -4.63
N GLN A 362 -20.88 9.38 -3.52
CA GLN A 362 -20.53 10.60 -2.79
C GLN A 362 -19.38 11.36 -3.47
N LEU A 363 -18.33 10.66 -3.89
CA LEU A 363 -17.14 11.28 -4.50
C LEU A 363 -17.45 11.98 -5.83
N PHE A 364 -18.36 11.43 -6.63
CA PHE A 364 -18.80 12.02 -7.90
C PHE A 364 -20.00 12.96 -7.76
N GLY A 365 -20.42 13.29 -6.54
CA GLY A 365 -21.47 14.29 -6.28
C GLY A 365 -22.90 13.83 -6.57
N LEU A 366 -23.13 12.53 -6.79
CA LEU A 366 -24.49 11.97 -6.94
C LEU A 366 -25.25 11.98 -5.61
N VAL A 367 -24.53 11.82 -4.50
CA VAL A 367 -25.01 11.86 -3.12
C VAL A 367 -24.25 12.97 -2.38
N PRO A 368 -24.90 13.74 -1.48
CA PRO A 368 -24.19 14.72 -0.66
C PRO A 368 -22.99 14.09 0.04
N CYS A 369 -21.82 14.73 -0.10
CA CYS A 369 -20.57 14.28 0.49
C CYS A 369 -20.15 15.28 1.57
N PRO A 370 -20.38 14.97 2.87
CA PRO A 370 -19.82 15.75 3.96
C PRO A 370 -18.30 15.83 3.88
N ARG A 371 -17.71 16.89 4.44
CA ARG A 371 -16.24 17.04 4.53
C ARG A 371 -15.59 15.87 5.28
N HIS A 372 -16.19 15.47 6.40
CA HIS A 372 -15.74 14.32 7.19
C HIS A 372 -16.78 13.21 7.12
N ARG A 373 -16.35 12.03 6.66
CA ARG A 373 -17.19 10.83 6.54
C ARG A 373 -16.86 9.75 7.58
N VAL A 374 -16.11 10.14 8.61
CA VAL A 374 -15.76 9.28 9.75
C VAL A 374 -17.02 8.90 10.54
N PRO A 375 -17.01 7.78 11.28
CA PRO A 375 -18.10 7.42 12.18
C PRO A 375 -18.43 8.52 13.18
N ARG A 376 -19.65 8.50 13.73
CA ARG A 376 -20.04 9.38 14.84
C ARG A 376 -19.75 8.69 16.16
N ILE A 377 -19.07 9.37 17.08
CA ILE A 377 -18.90 8.87 18.46
C ILE A 377 -20.11 9.24 19.31
N ASP A 378 -20.64 8.27 20.05
CA ASP A 378 -21.46 8.51 21.23
C ASP A 378 -20.54 8.62 22.44
N HIS A 379 -20.53 9.79 23.06
CA HIS A 379 -19.67 10.09 24.18
C HIS A 379 -20.09 9.36 25.46
N GLU A 380 -21.36 9.03 25.65
CA GLU A 380 -21.84 8.36 26.87
C GLU A 380 -21.43 6.89 26.89
N THR A 381 -21.64 6.18 25.78
CA THR A 381 -21.28 4.76 25.63
C THR A 381 -19.85 4.54 25.17
N ASN A 382 -19.18 5.57 24.63
CA ASN A 382 -17.86 5.49 23.98
C ASN A 382 -17.84 4.51 22.78
N LEU A 383 -18.97 4.38 22.10
CA LEU A 383 -19.15 3.56 20.90
C LEU A 383 -19.24 4.45 19.65
N LEU A 384 -18.79 3.89 18.53
CA LEU A 384 -18.95 4.51 17.22
C LEU A 384 -20.24 4.00 16.56
N HIS A 385 -20.99 4.92 15.96
CA HIS A 385 -22.18 4.67 15.19
C HIS A 385 -21.99 5.14 13.73
N PRO A 386 -22.74 4.58 12.77
CA PRO A 386 -22.73 5.08 11.40
C PRO A 386 -23.04 6.58 11.37
N SER A 387 -22.19 7.37 10.72
CA SER A 387 -22.50 8.77 10.42
C SER A 387 -23.40 8.84 9.18
N LYS A 388 -24.18 9.92 9.07
CA LYS A 388 -25.18 10.10 8.02
C LYS A 388 -24.88 11.32 7.14
N ALA A 389 -25.25 11.23 5.88
CA ALA A 389 -25.37 12.34 4.94
C ALA A 389 -26.83 12.81 4.89
N LEU A 390 -27.02 14.12 5.09
CA LEU A 390 -28.34 14.75 5.11
C LEU A 390 -28.70 15.30 3.73
N PHE A 391 -29.95 15.08 3.31
CA PHE A 391 -30.50 15.64 2.08
C PHE A 391 -31.31 16.90 2.41
N LEU A 392 -30.72 18.07 2.16
CA LEU A 392 -31.42 19.36 2.32
C LEU A 392 -32.50 19.56 1.25
N THR A 393 -32.29 18.98 0.08
CA THR A 393 -33.24 18.95 -1.03
C THR A 393 -33.52 17.51 -1.42
N PRO A 394 -34.72 17.22 -1.98
CA PRO A 394 -35.05 15.87 -2.43
C PRO A 394 -34.01 15.34 -3.43
N PRO A 395 -33.50 14.11 -3.26
CA PRO A 395 -32.53 13.54 -4.17
C PRO A 395 -33.10 13.38 -5.58
N THR A 396 -32.23 13.45 -6.59
CA THR A 396 -32.62 13.15 -7.97
C THR A 396 -33.13 11.70 -8.09
N LYS A 397 -33.87 11.40 -9.17
CA LYS A 397 -34.35 10.03 -9.44
C LYS A 397 -33.19 9.02 -9.52
N LEU A 398 -32.08 9.41 -10.14
CA LEU A 398 -30.88 8.58 -10.23
C LEU A 398 -30.25 8.35 -8.85
N SER A 399 -30.04 9.40 -8.06
CA SER A 399 -29.52 9.29 -6.69
C SER A 399 -30.41 8.39 -5.83
N SER A 400 -31.73 8.54 -5.94
CA SER A 400 -32.71 7.73 -5.22
C SER A 400 -32.67 6.26 -5.64
N ALA A 401 -32.58 5.98 -6.95
CA ALA A 401 -32.45 4.62 -7.46
C ALA A 401 -31.16 3.95 -6.96
N VAL A 402 -30.03 4.65 -7.06
CA VAL A 402 -28.73 4.15 -6.57
C VAL A 402 -28.78 3.88 -5.08
N LEU A 403 -29.28 4.80 -4.26
CA LEU A 403 -29.37 4.63 -2.81
C LEU A 403 -30.31 3.47 -2.42
N ARG A 404 -31.45 3.32 -3.09
CA ARG A 404 -32.37 2.19 -2.84
C ARG A 404 -31.74 0.86 -3.22
N THR A 405 -30.99 0.80 -4.33
CA THR A 405 -30.23 -0.40 -4.71
C THR A 405 -29.16 -0.71 -3.67
N LEU A 406 -28.38 0.27 -3.24
CA LEU A 406 -27.37 0.08 -2.19
C LEU A 406 -28.02 -0.37 -0.86
N ALA A 407 -29.18 0.17 -0.50
CA ALA A 407 -29.92 -0.24 0.70
C ALA A 407 -30.49 -1.66 0.57
N ALA A 408 -30.95 -2.07 -0.62
CA ALA A 408 -31.42 -3.43 -0.88
C ALA A 408 -30.27 -4.46 -0.79
N LEU A 409 -29.06 -4.09 -1.21
CA LEU A 409 -27.83 -4.86 -0.97
C LEU A 409 -27.33 -4.74 0.49
N GLY A 410 -28.01 -3.92 1.31
CA GLY A 410 -27.66 -3.49 2.66
C GLY A 410 -26.22 -2.98 2.79
N LEU A 411 -25.81 -2.17 1.82
CA LEU A 411 -24.57 -1.39 1.87
C LEU A 411 -24.77 -0.04 2.59
N THR A 412 -26.02 0.41 2.73
CA THR A 412 -26.39 1.63 3.45
C THR A 412 -27.77 1.48 4.07
N GLU A 413 -28.10 2.36 5.02
CA GLU A 413 -29.42 2.51 5.60
C GLU A 413 -29.99 3.87 5.21
N LEU A 414 -31.30 3.93 4.95
CA LEU A 414 -31.98 5.14 4.52
C LEU A 414 -33.04 5.54 5.54
N THR A 415 -33.01 6.80 5.96
CA THR A 415 -34.14 7.43 6.66
C THR A 415 -35.07 8.02 5.61
N VAL A 416 -36.31 7.56 5.54
CA VAL A 416 -37.29 7.97 4.52
C VAL A 416 -38.46 8.68 5.20
N HIS A 417 -38.97 9.74 4.57
CA HIS A 417 -40.16 10.44 5.04
C HIS A 417 -41.40 9.52 4.93
N PRO A 418 -42.17 9.32 6.00
CA PRO A 418 -43.21 8.28 6.07
C PRO A 418 -44.33 8.47 5.03
N ASN A 419 -44.71 9.72 4.73
CA ASN A 419 -45.84 9.99 3.84
C ASN A 419 -45.45 10.14 2.35
N THR A 420 -44.25 10.64 2.05
CA THR A 420 -43.83 11.00 0.68
C THR A 420 -42.87 9.99 0.08
N GLY A 421 -42.29 9.09 0.90
CA GLY A 421 -41.29 8.15 0.44
C GLY A 421 -39.95 8.81 0.05
N THR A 422 -39.78 10.11 0.31
CA THR A 422 -38.56 10.85 -0.01
C THR A 422 -37.44 10.50 0.96
N ILE A 423 -36.24 10.24 0.45
CA ILE A 423 -35.06 9.96 1.29
C ILE A 423 -34.61 11.26 1.96
N LEU A 424 -34.53 11.25 3.28
CA LEU A 424 -34.08 12.37 4.12
C LEU A 424 -32.62 12.24 4.52
N GLU A 425 -32.19 11.02 4.82
CA GLU A 425 -30.82 10.73 5.25
C GLU A 425 -30.37 9.39 4.68
N ALA A 426 -29.07 9.25 4.45
CA ALA A 426 -28.43 7.98 4.16
C ALA A 426 -27.15 7.84 5.00
N ASN A 427 -26.76 6.62 5.39
CA ASN A 427 -25.45 6.43 6.01
C ASN A 427 -24.34 6.88 5.04
N ASN A 428 -23.28 7.49 5.58
CA ASN A 428 -22.09 7.84 4.81
C ASN A 428 -21.51 6.59 4.17
N LEU A 429 -21.22 6.66 2.87
CA LEU A 429 -20.88 5.50 2.05
C LEU A 429 -19.39 5.18 2.15
N THR A 430 -18.98 4.63 3.29
CA THR A 430 -17.61 4.16 3.55
C THR A 430 -17.64 2.78 4.20
N ILE A 431 -16.58 2.00 4.00
CA ILE A 431 -16.48 0.65 4.60
C ILE A 431 -16.55 0.70 6.14
N LEU A 432 -16.06 1.79 6.77
CA LEU A 432 -16.12 1.96 8.22
C LEU A 432 -17.56 2.06 8.72
N ASN A 433 -18.39 2.89 8.07
CA ASN A 433 -19.81 3.00 8.41
C ASN A 433 -20.57 1.71 8.06
N TRP A 434 -20.17 1.04 6.98
CA TRP A 434 -20.74 -0.25 6.60
C TRP A 434 -20.45 -1.35 7.64
N PHE A 435 -19.25 -1.42 8.21
CA PHE A 435 -18.96 -2.34 9.32
C PHE A 435 -19.84 -2.04 10.54
N LEU A 436 -20.02 -0.78 10.90
CA LEU A 436 -20.88 -0.39 12.02
C LEU A 436 -22.36 -0.71 11.75
N LEU A 437 -22.80 -0.60 10.49
CA LEU A 437 -24.14 -0.98 10.08
C LEU A 437 -24.36 -2.50 10.19
N ARG A 438 -23.38 -3.31 9.77
CA ARG A 438 -23.52 -4.78 9.69
C ARG A 438 -23.16 -5.53 10.95
N LEU A 439 -22.18 -5.03 11.70
CA LEU A 439 -21.65 -5.66 12.91
C LEU A 439 -22.09 -4.95 14.18
N GLY A 440 -22.82 -3.84 14.05
CA GLY A 440 -23.30 -3.02 15.15
C GLY A 440 -22.27 -2.00 15.67
N PRO A 441 -22.69 -1.12 16.60
CA PRO A 441 -21.83 -0.13 17.21
C PRO A 441 -20.66 -0.77 17.96
N MET A 442 -19.45 -0.23 17.80
CA MET A 442 -18.25 -0.74 18.46
C MET A 442 -17.30 0.39 18.80
N ASN A 443 -16.40 0.15 19.75
CA ASN A 443 -15.35 1.12 20.05
C ASN A 443 -14.36 1.25 18.87
N GLU A 444 -13.66 2.38 18.79
CA GLU A 444 -12.73 2.68 17.70
C GLU A 444 -11.61 1.65 17.55
N LYS A 445 -11.05 1.16 18.67
CA LYS A 445 -10.01 0.13 18.66
C LYS A 445 -10.51 -1.16 18.01
N ARG A 446 -11.75 -1.56 18.28
CA ARG A 446 -12.37 -2.73 17.68
C ARG A 446 -12.67 -2.51 16.21
N LEU A 447 -13.12 -1.31 15.83
CA LEU A 447 -13.38 -0.98 14.43
C LEU A 447 -12.11 -1.05 13.57
N VAL A 448 -10.98 -0.51 14.05
CA VAL A 448 -9.70 -0.64 13.31
C VAL A 448 -9.22 -2.09 13.26
N GLN A 449 -9.45 -2.90 14.32
CA GLN A 449 -9.16 -4.33 14.27
C GLN A 449 -10.04 -5.08 13.26
N VAL A 450 -11.34 -4.75 13.14
CA VAL A 450 -12.22 -5.31 12.11
C VAL A 450 -11.71 -4.96 10.72
N LEU A 451 -11.29 -3.72 10.50
CA LEU A 451 -10.70 -3.27 9.25
C LEU A 451 -9.41 -4.05 8.93
N MET A 452 -8.51 -4.23 9.90
CA MET A 452 -7.32 -5.06 9.74
C MET A 452 -7.66 -6.52 9.42
N CYS A 453 -8.64 -7.11 10.12
CA CYS A 453 -9.07 -8.48 9.85
C CYS A 453 -9.65 -8.62 8.43
N SER A 454 -10.42 -7.62 7.97
CA SER A 454 -10.94 -7.60 6.61
C SER A 454 -9.81 -7.48 5.57
N GLN A 455 -8.75 -6.73 5.87
CA GLN A 455 -7.57 -6.62 5.03
C GLN A 455 -6.78 -7.92 4.96
N VAL A 456 -6.55 -8.58 6.09
CA VAL A 456 -5.90 -9.90 6.12
C VAL A 456 -6.75 -10.93 5.37
N ALA A 457 -8.07 -10.96 5.58
CA ALA A 457 -8.97 -11.84 4.85
C ALA A 457 -8.95 -11.57 3.34
N GLY A 458 -8.91 -10.30 2.93
CA GLY A 458 -8.72 -9.88 1.54
C GLY A 458 -7.40 -10.38 0.96
N SER A 459 -6.29 -10.29 1.70
CA SER A 459 -4.99 -10.81 1.28
C SER A 459 -4.96 -12.33 1.16
N VAL A 460 -5.59 -13.05 2.10
CA VAL A 460 -5.74 -14.51 2.01
C VAL A 460 -6.55 -14.88 0.77
N LEU A 461 -7.68 -14.21 0.54
CA LEU A 461 -8.49 -14.40 -0.67
C LEU A 461 -7.67 -14.11 -1.94
N ALA A 462 -6.86 -13.04 -1.94
CA ALA A 462 -5.97 -12.71 -3.05
C ALA A 462 -4.99 -13.84 -3.35
N PHE A 463 -4.38 -14.44 -2.33
CA PHE A 463 -3.49 -15.60 -2.49
C PHE A 463 -4.22 -16.83 -3.00
N VAL A 464 -5.42 -17.12 -2.50
CA VAL A 464 -6.26 -18.23 -2.99
C VAL A 464 -6.62 -18.00 -4.47
N VAL A 465 -7.03 -16.79 -4.83
CA VAL A 465 -7.36 -16.44 -6.22
C VAL A 465 -6.13 -16.56 -7.11
N ARG A 466 -4.99 -16.02 -6.69
CA ARG A 466 -3.75 -15.99 -7.47
C ARG A 466 -3.15 -17.37 -7.69
N TYR A 467 -3.10 -18.21 -6.66
CA TYR A 467 -2.37 -19.47 -6.71
C TYR A 467 -3.29 -20.70 -6.86
N GLY A 468 -4.50 -20.65 -6.30
CA GLY A 468 -5.50 -21.72 -6.42
C GLY A 468 -6.40 -21.58 -7.64
N LEU A 469 -6.99 -20.41 -7.86
CA LEU A 469 -8.06 -20.23 -8.85
C LEU A 469 -7.61 -19.63 -10.18
N ALA A 470 -6.39 -19.08 -10.28
CA ALA A 470 -5.93 -18.42 -11.50
C ALA A 470 -5.97 -19.34 -12.73
N GLY A 471 -5.77 -20.65 -12.54
CA GLY A 471 -5.89 -21.65 -13.61
C GLY A 471 -7.30 -21.80 -14.20
N LEU A 472 -8.35 -21.35 -13.48
CA LEU A 472 -9.74 -21.34 -13.96
C LEU A 472 -10.03 -20.16 -14.87
N VAL A 473 -9.18 -19.13 -14.87
CA VAL A 473 -9.40 -17.86 -15.58
C VAL A 473 -8.30 -17.59 -16.60
N TYR A 474 -7.11 -18.15 -16.40
CA TYR A 474 -5.96 -18.04 -17.31
C TYR A 474 -5.36 -19.43 -17.54
N ASP A 475 -4.90 -19.72 -18.76
CA ASP A 475 -4.16 -20.96 -19.04
C ASP A 475 -2.91 -21.08 -18.15
N GLY A 476 -2.50 -22.32 -17.89
CA GLY A 476 -1.26 -22.65 -17.15
C GLY A 476 -0.01 -21.91 -17.66
N ASN A 477 1.02 -21.87 -16.81
CA ASN A 477 2.34 -21.22 -16.95
C ASN A 477 2.43 -19.76 -17.46
N ARG A 478 1.32 -19.14 -17.89
CA ARG A 478 1.21 -17.72 -18.26
C ARG A 478 0.44 -16.92 -17.20
N ARG A 479 0.59 -17.33 -15.94
CA ARG A 479 -0.11 -16.77 -14.77
C ARG A 479 0.44 -15.41 -14.39
#